data_AF-L7F4H9-F1
#
_entry.id   AF-L7F4H9-F1
#
_cell.length_a   1.000
_cell.length_b   1.000
_cell.length_c   1.000
_cell.angle_alpha   90.00
_cell.angle_beta   90.00
_cell.angle_gamma   90.00
#
_symmetry.space_group_name_H-M   'P 1'
#
loop_
_entity.id
_entity.type
_entity.pdbx_description
1 polymer ?
#
loop_
_entity_poly.entity_id
_entity_poly.type
_entity_poly.pdbx_seq_one_letter_code
_entity_poly.pdbx_strand_id
1 'polypeptide(L)' 'MTYMDPINKTHVSQPGLVVVDVAAADDATALAFQQLLAEHWATSIMEQTTRDVGQPGVRLRCY' A
#
# COMPACT_ATOMS: atom_id res chain seq x y z
N MET A 1 25.91 -19.94 3.14
CA MET A 1 24.62 -20.54 2.76
C MET A 1 23.56 -19.84 3.60
N THR A 2 22.88 -18.85 3.04
CA THR A 2 21.97 -17.97 3.79
C THR A 2 20.73 -18.77 4.17
N TYR A 3 20.54 -19.01 5.46
CA TYR A 3 19.35 -19.71 5.97
C TYR A 3 18.15 -18.78 5.82
N MET A 4 17.29 -19.07 4.85
CA MET A 4 15.98 -18.43 4.69
C MET A 4 14.99 -19.20 5.57
N ASP A 5 14.28 -18.49 6.42
CA ASP A 5 13.20 -19.07 7.22
C ASP A 5 12.13 -19.67 6.28
N PRO A 6 11.62 -20.88 6.55
CA PRO A 6 10.64 -21.51 5.68
C PRO A 6 9.37 -20.66 5.61
N ILE A 7 9.00 -20.24 4.40
CA ILE A 7 7.75 -19.50 4.17
C ILE A 7 6.58 -20.33 4.69
N ASN A 8 5.91 -19.85 5.74
CA ASN A 8 4.71 -20.47 6.28
C ASN A 8 3.57 -20.31 5.25
N LYS A 9 3.37 -21.33 4.43
CA LYS A 9 2.33 -21.36 3.39
C LYS A 9 0.97 -21.66 4.02
N THR A 10 0.35 -20.65 4.62
CA THR A 10 -1.07 -20.71 4.98
C THR A 10 -1.90 -20.50 3.71
N HIS A 11 -2.67 -21.52 3.30
CA HIS A 11 -3.56 -21.43 2.14
C HIS A 11 -4.78 -20.57 2.48
N VAL A 12 -5.01 -19.51 1.71
CA VAL A 12 -6.21 -18.68 1.82
C VAL A 12 -7.24 -19.22 0.82
N SER A 13 -8.39 -19.69 1.31
CA SER A 13 -9.42 -20.37 0.49
C SER A 13 -10.08 -19.47 -0.57
N GLN A 14 -9.97 -18.16 -0.42
CA GLN A 14 -10.40 -17.15 -1.38
C GLN A 14 -9.31 -16.09 -1.51
N PRO A 15 -9.13 -15.45 -2.69
CA PRO A 15 -8.25 -14.31 -2.81
C PRO A 15 -8.69 -13.23 -1.81
N GLY A 16 -7.82 -12.92 -0.86
CA GLY A 16 -8.05 -11.88 0.14
C GLY A 16 -7.77 -10.50 -0.43
N LEU A 17 -8.44 -9.47 0.11
CA LEU A 17 -8.13 -8.08 -0.18
C LEU A 17 -6.92 -7.64 0.64
N VAL A 18 -5.85 -7.20 -0.03
CA VAL A 18 -4.69 -6.59 0.63
C VAL A 18 -4.86 -5.08 0.55
N VAL A 19 -4.73 -4.41 1.69
CA VAL A 19 -4.87 -2.96 1.78
C VAL A 19 -3.53 -2.39 2.20
N VAL A 20 -3.04 -1.40 1.46
CA VAL A 20 -1.82 -0.66 1.78
C VAL A 20 -2.19 0.73 2.26
N ASP A 21 -1.79 1.08 3.49
CA ASP A 21 -1.85 2.44 4.02
C ASP A 21 -0.48 3.11 3.83
N VAL A 22 -0.47 4.25 3.14
CA VAL A 22 0.74 4.96 2.72
C VAL A 22 0.76 6.29 3.43
N ALA A 23 1.81 6.55 4.21
CA ALA A 23 2.08 7.87 4.77
C ALA A 23 3.25 8.51 4.00
N ALA A 24 3.03 9.71 3.45
CA ALA A 24 4.06 10.46 2.73
C ALA A 24 4.12 11.91 3.22
N ALA A 25 5.22 12.61 2.96
CA ALA A 25 5.37 14.01 3.35
C ALA A 25 4.41 14.94 2.58
N ASP A 26 4.06 14.58 1.36
CA ASP A 26 3.24 15.36 0.44
C ASP A 26 2.41 14.48 -0.50
N ASP A 27 1.41 15.10 -1.11
CA ASP A 27 0.42 14.46 -1.99
C ASP A 27 1.08 13.85 -3.24
N ALA A 28 2.04 14.56 -3.86
CA ALA A 28 2.69 14.08 -5.08
C ALA A 28 3.48 12.79 -4.81
N THR A 29 4.19 12.70 -3.68
CA THR A 29 4.92 11.49 -3.29
C THR A 29 3.97 10.32 -3.03
N ALA A 30 2.86 10.55 -2.31
CA ALA A 30 1.86 9.51 -2.06
C ALA A 30 1.21 9.01 -3.36
N LEU A 31 0.77 9.92 -4.24
CA LEU A 31 0.15 9.56 -5.51
C LEU A 31 1.11 8.79 -6.42
N ALA A 32 2.37 9.22 -6.53
CA ALA A 32 3.38 8.52 -7.32
C ALA A 32 3.62 7.08 -6.82
N PHE A 33 3.67 6.89 -5.50
CA PHE A 33 3.80 5.55 -4.90
C PHE A 33 2.57 4.66 -5.20
N GLN A 34 1.37 5.24 -5.14
CA GLN A 34 0.14 4.53 -5.54
C GLN A 34 0.18 4.10 -7.01
N GLN A 35 0.70 4.95 -7.91
CA GLN A 35 0.71 4.64 -9.35
C GLN A 35 1.65 3.47 -9.63
N LEU A 36 2.82 3.43 -9.00
CA LEU A 36 3.72 2.29 -9.08
C LEU A 36 3.06 0.99 -8.57
N LEU A 37 2.29 1.08 -7.48
CA LEU A 37 1.50 -0.04 -6.98
C LEU A 37 0.43 -0.49 -7.99
N ALA A 38 -0.25 0.44 -8.65
CA ALA A 38 -1.29 0.16 -9.63
C ALA A 38 -0.77 -0.44 -10.94
N GLU A 39 0.41 -0.04 -11.40
CA GLU A 39 1.05 -0.63 -12.59
C GLU A 39 1.39 -2.11 -12.39
N HIS A 40 1.63 -2.52 -11.14
CA HIS A 40 1.93 -3.89 -10.81
C HIS A 40 0.69 -4.65 -10.34
N TRP A 41 0.13 -4.29 -9.18
CA TRP A 41 -0.74 -5.16 -8.39
C TRP A 41 -2.05 -4.51 -7.94
N ALA A 42 -2.14 -3.18 -7.84
CA ALA A 42 -3.32 -2.52 -7.30
C ALA A 42 -4.47 -2.50 -8.32
N THR A 43 -5.64 -2.91 -7.87
CA THR A 43 -6.88 -2.93 -8.64
C THR A 43 -7.75 -1.69 -8.41
N SER A 44 -7.45 -0.92 -7.35
CA SER A 44 -8.12 0.34 -7.06
C SER A 44 -7.14 1.39 -6.54
N ILE A 45 -7.23 2.59 -7.12
CA ILE A 45 -6.44 3.77 -6.77
C ILE A 45 -7.36 4.87 -6.23
N MET A 46 -6.82 5.72 -5.36
CA MET A 46 -7.48 6.92 -4.84
C MET A 46 -7.01 8.17 -5.60
N GLU A 47 -7.95 8.98 -6.05
CA GLU A 47 -7.63 10.24 -6.75
C GLU A 47 -7.15 11.35 -5.81
N GLN A 48 -7.33 11.20 -4.48
CA GLN A 48 -7.06 12.24 -3.49
C GLN A 48 -6.41 11.66 -2.23
N THR A 49 -5.41 12.35 -1.67
CA THR A 49 -4.85 11.99 -0.36
C THR A 49 -5.58 12.71 0.78
N THR A 50 -5.56 12.10 1.97
CA THR A 50 -6.17 12.68 3.18
C THR A 50 -5.09 13.23 4.11
N ARG A 51 -5.32 14.40 4.71
CA ARG A 51 -4.49 14.92 5.80
C ARG A 51 -5.19 14.69 7.12
N ASP A 52 -4.53 13.95 8.02
CA ASP A 52 -5.01 13.73 9.37
C ASP A 52 -4.58 14.88 10.30
N VAL A 53 -5.53 15.40 11.08
CA VAL A 53 -5.27 16.55 11.96
C VAL A 53 -4.29 16.13 13.06
N GLY A 54 -3.12 16.75 13.08
CA GLY A 54 -2.08 16.48 14.08
C GLY A 54 -0.99 15.51 13.61
N GLN A 55 -1.10 14.92 12.41
CA GLN A 55 -0.02 14.15 11.81
C GLN A 55 0.69 14.93 10.70
N PRO A 56 2.04 14.91 10.67
CA PRO A 56 2.78 15.48 9.56
C PRO A 56 2.59 14.63 8.29
N GLY A 57 2.23 15.29 7.19
CA GLY A 57 2.13 14.66 5.87
C GLY A 57 0.71 14.30 5.43
N VAL A 58 0.63 13.36 4.49
CA VAL A 58 -0.60 12.89 3.86
C VAL A 58 -0.70 11.37 3.95
N ARG A 59 -1.93 10.86 3.89
CA ARG A 59 -2.24 9.43 3.89
C ARG A 59 -3.04 9.04 2.65
N LEU A 60 -2.77 7.85 2.15
CA LEU A 60 -3.48 7.24 1.03
C LEU A 60 -3.71 5.76 1.34
N ARG A 61 -4.82 5.22 0.84
CA ARG A 61 -5.12 3.79 0.93
C ARG A 61 -5.43 3.22 -0.45
N CYS A 62 -4.73 2.16 -0.85
CA CYS A 62 -5.00 1.45 -2.11
C CYS A 62 -5.00 -0.07 -1.90
N TYR A 63 -5.55 -0.80 -2.86
CA TYR A 63 -5.64 -2.27 -2.86
C TYR A 63 -5.59 -2.85 -4.27
#